data_AF-A0A151EJZ3-F1
#
_entry.id   AF-A0A151EJZ3-F1
#
_cell.length_a   1.000
_cell.length_b   1.000
_cell.length_c   1.000
_cell.angle_alpha   90.00
_cell.angle_beta   90.00
_cell.angle_gamma   90.00
#
_symmetry.space_group_name_H-M   'P 1'
#
loop_
_entity.id
_entity.type
_entity.pdbx_description
1 polymer ?
#
loop_
_entity_poly.entity_id
_entity_poly.type
_entity_poly.pdbx_seq_one_letter_code
_entity_poly.pdbx_strand_id
1 'polypeptide(L)'
;MIAHYFYPKGYDFYLQSFIKVRSEYESEIVKALKKLPCTSYVFPLGKELVINLFHENQKKVIKILEKMEEKAIIDGFLLYAPLYYICPDFQASEEDK
;
A
#
# COMPACT_ATOMS: atom_id res chain seq x y z
N MET A 1 0.17 0.32 15.81
CA MET A 1 0.10 0.94 14.47
C MET A 1 1.48 1.48 14.13
N ILE A 2 2.09 1.03 13.03
CA ILE A 2 3.36 1.56 12.55
C ILE A 2 3.05 2.35 11.27
N ALA A 3 3.08 3.67 11.36
CA ALA A 3 2.84 4.55 10.22
C ALA A 3 4.18 5.05 9.68
N HIS A 4 4.42 4.86 8.38
CA HIS A 4 5.55 5.43 7.67
C HIS A 4 5.06 6.53 6.73
N TYR A 5 5.20 7.76 7.21
CA TYR A 5 4.86 8.96 6.45
C TYR A 5 5.97 9.26 5.46
N PHE A 6 5.78 8.84 4.21
CA PHE A 6 6.29 9.58 3.07
C PHE A 6 5.13 10.47 2.60
N TYR A 7 5.28 11.79 2.65
CA TYR A 7 4.28 12.72 2.12
C TYR A 7 4.81 13.20 0.76
N PRO A 8 4.29 12.69 -0.37
CA PRO A 8 4.80 13.07 -1.67
C PRO A 8 4.34 14.49 -1.98
N LYS A 9 5.18 15.50 -1.69
CA LYS A 9 5.02 16.79 -2.36
C LYS A 9 5.40 16.60 -3.83
N GLY A 10 4.42 16.64 -4.73
CA GLY A 10 4.65 16.77 -6.18
C GLY A 10 4.60 15.49 -7.01
N TYR A 11 3.89 14.43 -6.58
CA TYR A 11 3.59 13.29 -7.46
C TYR A 11 2.10 13.28 -7.80
N ASP A 12 1.79 13.28 -9.08
CA ASP A 12 0.43 13.54 -9.57
C ASP A 12 -0.55 12.39 -9.28
N PHE A 13 -0.13 11.12 -9.22
CA PHE A 13 -1.04 9.98 -8.98
C PHE A 13 -0.34 8.77 -8.32
N TYR A 14 -0.72 8.45 -7.07
CA TYR A 14 -0.38 7.18 -6.43
C TYR A 14 -1.61 6.27 -6.36
N LEU A 15 -1.47 5.01 -6.79
CA LEU A 15 -2.52 4.01 -6.63
C LEU A 15 -2.44 3.41 -5.22
N GLN A 16 -3.58 3.37 -4.54
CA GLN A 16 -3.71 2.72 -3.26
C GLN A 16 -3.83 1.20 -3.45
N SER A 17 -3.16 0.42 -2.62
CA SER A 17 -3.28 -1.04 -2.55
C SER A 17 -3.40 -1.46 -1.10
N PHE A 18 -4.47 -2.17 -0.76
CA PHE A 18 -4.58 -2.83 0.54
C PHE A 18 -4.08 -4.25 0.41
N ILE A 19 -3.04 -4.56 1.15
CA ILE A 19 -2.30 -5.81 1.05
C ILE A 19 -2.38 -6.49 2.41
N LYS A 20 -2.78 -7.75 2.43
CA LYS A 20 -2.70 -8.62 3.60
C LYS A 20 -1.66 -9.70 3.29
N VAL A 21 -0.65 -9.84 4.13
CA VAL A 21 0.37 -10.89 4.02
C VAL A 21 0.48 -11.67 5.32
N ARG A 22 0.81 -12.95 5.22
CA ARG A 22 1.20 -13.77 6.38
C ARG A 22 2.68 -14.11 6.28
N SER A 23 3.43 -13.92 7.35
CA SER A 23 4.89 -14.12 7.35
C SER A 23 5.44 -14.26 8.76
N GLU A 24 6.50 -15.04 8.92
CA GLU A 24 7.32 -15.05 10.15
C GLU A 24 8.37 -13.94 10.17
N TYR A 25 8.55 -13.22 9.05
CA TYR A 25 9.55 -12.17 8.84
C TYR A 25 8.96 -10.75 8.88
N GLU A 26 7.95 -10.54 9.72
CA GLU A 26 7.20 -9.27 9.76
C GLU A 26 8.12 -8.05 9.97
N SER A 27 9.12 -8.18 10.84
CA SER A 27 10.03 -7.08 11.18
C SER A 27 10.88 -6.63 9.99
N GLU A 28 11.31 -7.59 9.17
CA GLU A 28 12.13 -7.43 7.97
C GLU A 28 11.31 -6.78 6.87
N ILE A 29 10.05 -7.20 6.70
CA ILE A 29 9.10 -6.59 5.77
C ILE A 29 8.88 -5.13 6.14
N VAL A 30 8.61 -4.83 7.41
CA VAL A 30 8.45 -3.45 7.89
C VAL A 30 9.72 -2.63 7.65
N LYS A 31 10.91 -3.17 7.96
CA LYS A 31 12.20 -2.50 7.70
C LYS A 31 12.41 -2.22 6.21
N ALA A 32 11.99 -3.13 5.33
CA ALA A 32 12.09 -2.95 3.88
C ALA A 32 11.14 -1.84 3.38
N LEU A 33 9.89 -1.84 3.84
CA LEU A 33 8.90 -0.81 3.52
C LEU A 33 9.39 0.60 3.88
N LYS A 34 10.10 0.76 5.01
CA LYS A 34 10.71 2.06 5.41
C LYS A 34 11.73 2.61 4.42
N LYS A 35 12.34 1.74 3.60
CA LYS A 35 13.37 2.13 2.62
C LYS A 35 12.78 2.49 1.26
N LEU A 36 11.51 2.16 1.03
CA LEU A 36 10.85 2.46 -0.23
C LEU A 36 10.39 3.93 -0.24
N PRO A 37 10.54 4.65 -1.36
CA PRO A 37 10.05 6.01 -1.52
C PRO A 37 8.52 6.00 -1.78
N CYS A 38 7.76 5.43 -0.85
CA CYS A 38 6.31 5.29 -0.93
C CYS A 38 5.67 5.48 0.44
N THR A 39 4.42 5.94 0.46
CA THR A 39 3.64 5.99 1.70
C THR A 39 3.15 4.59 2.03
N SER A 40 3.39 4.13 3.27
CA SER A 40 2.87 2.84 3.74
C SER A 40 2.36 2.94 5.18
N TYR A 41 1.19 2.36 5.42
CA TYR A 41 0.63 2.15 6.75
C TYR A 41 0.65 0.66 7.04
N VAL A 42 1.27 0.26 8.15
CA VAL A 42 1.40 -1.15 8.52
C VAL A 42 0.68 -1.44 9.85
N PHE A 43 -0.17 -2.44 9.81
CA PHE A 43 -1.00 -2.91 10.91
C PHE A 43 -0.69 -4.39 11.17
N PRO A 44 0.12 -4.70 12.20
CA PRO A 44 0.33 -6.07 12.65
C PRO A 44 -0.94 -6.63 13.29
N LEU A 45 -1.32 -7.84 12.90
CA LEU A 45 -2.51 -8.58 13.31
C LEU A 45 -2.14 -10.05 13.54
N GLY A 46 -1.58 -10.35 14.72
CA GLY A 46 -1.15 -11.72 15.05
C GLY A 46 0.08 -12.15 14.26
N LYS A 47 -0.11 -13.07 13.29
CA LYS A 47 0.93 -13.51 12.33
C LYS A 47 0.75 -12.90 10.93
N GLU A 48 -0.13 -11.92 10.83
CA GLU A 48 -0.50 -11.26 9.58
C GLU A 48 -0.13 -9.78 9.63
N LEU A 49 0.30 -9.24 8.49
CA LEU A 49 0.47 -7.80 8.30
C LEU A 49 -0.56 -7.30 7.30
N VAL A 50 -1.31 -6.30 7.71
CA VAL A 50 -2.12 -5.48 6.79
C VAL A 50 -1.33 -4.22 6.45
N ILE A 51 -1.12 -4.00 5.16
CA ILE A 51 -0.31 -2.93 4.61
C ILE A 51 -1.19 -2.13 3.65
N ASN A 52 -1.37 -0.85 3.94
CA ASN A 52 -1.95 0.09 2.99
C ASN A 52 -0.80 0.81 2.28
N LEU A 53 -0.57 0.49 1.01
CA LEU A 53 0.56 0.94 0.22
C LEU A 53 0.11 1.89 -0.89
N PHE A 54 0.77 3.03 -1.02
CA PHE A 54 0.55 3.99 -2.10
C PHE A 54 1.73 3.90 -3.07
N HIS A 55 1.49 3.39 -4.28
CA HIS A 55 2.54 3.17 -5.28
C HIS A 55 2.08 3.58 -6.69
N GLU A 56 2.95 4.17 -7.50
CA GLU A 56 2.66 4.62 -8.88
C GLU A 56 2.25 3.47 -9.81
N ASN A 57 2.69 2.25 -9.49
CA ASN A 57 2.58 1.10 -10.36
C ASN A 57 2.20 -0.14 -9.57
N GLN A 58 0.91 -0.46 -9.57
CA GLN A 58 0.37 -1.61 -8.86
C GLN A 58 0.84 -2.97 -9.43
N LYS A 59 1.12 -3.04 -10.73
CA LYS A 59 1.68 -4.27 -11.35
C LYS A 59 3.06 -4.60 -10.80
N LYS A 60 3.90 -3.60 -10.51
CA LYS A 60 5.18 -3.81 -9.82
C LYS A 60 4.98 -4.37 -8.41
N VAL A 61 3.99 -3.86 -7.68
CA VAL A 61 3.65 -4.35 -6.33
C VAL A 61 3.26 -5.84 -6.36
N ILE A 62 2.35 -6.22 -7.26
CA ILE A 62 1.93 -7.62 -7.43
C ILE A 62 3.14 -8.52 -7.70
N LYS A 63 3.99 -8.15 -8.68
CA LYS A 63 5.20 -8.94 -9.02
C LYS A 63 6.18 -9.10 -7.87
N ILE A 64 6.27 -8.11 -6.97
CA ILE A 64 7.13 -8.20 -5.78
C ILE A 64 6.53 -9.18 -4.78
N LEU A 65 5.21 -9.12 -4.54
CA LEU A 65 4.52 -10.04 -3.64
C LEU A 65 4.61 -11.48 -4.13
N GLU A 66 4.39 -11.72 -5.43
CA GLU A 66 4.57 -13.03 -6.07
C GLU A 66 5.99 -13.58 -5.83
N LYS A 67 7.02 -12.75 -6.05
CA LYS A 67 8.41 -13.14 -5.79
C LYS A 67 8.72 -13.40 -4.31
N MET A 68 8.05 -12.70 -3.40
CA MET A 68 8.20 -12.91 -1.96
C MET A 68 7.58 -14.24 -1.54
N GLU A 69 6.45 -14.61 -2.16
CA GLU A 69 5.77 -15.89 -1.94
C GLU A 69 6.60 -17.05 -2.51
N GLU A 70 7.10 -16.93 -3.75
CA GLU A 70 8.00 -17.91 -4.37
C GLU A 70 9.25 -18.21 -3.53
N LYS A 71 9.74 -17.19 -2.79
CA LYS A 71 10.91 -17.30 -1.92
C LYS A 71 10.59 -17.71 -0.48
N ALA A 72 9.33 -18.04 -0.19
CA ALA A 72 8.85 -18.35 1.16
C ALA A 72 9.17 -17.25 2.21
N ILE A 73 9.27 -16.00 1.76
CA ILE A 73 9.36 -14.82 2.65
C ILE A 73 7.97 -14.52 3.20
N ILE A 74 6.94 -14.72 2.39
CA ILE A 74 5.54 -14.72 2.83
C ILE A 74 4.92 -16.08 2.49
N ASP A 75 3.96 -16.51 3.30
CA ASP A 75 3.24 -17.77 3.06
C ASP A 75 2.09 -17.61 2.05
N GLY A 76 1.78 -16.35 1.71
CA GLY A 76 0.69 -15.97 0.84
C GLY A 76 0.29 -14.51 1.05
N PHE A 77 -0.42 -13.96 0.07
CA PHE A 77 -0.94 -12.60 0.12
C PHE A 77 -2.34 -12.47 -0.45
N LEU A 78 -3.02 -11.41 -0.03
CA LEU A 78 -4.26 -10.95 -0.63
C LEU A 78 -4.13 -9.46 -0.91
N LEU A 79 -4.43 -9.05 -2.14
CA LEU A 79 -4.33 -7.67 -2.60
C LEU A 79 -5.70 -7.15 -3.04
N TYR A 80 -6.17 -6.09 -2.42
CA TYR A 80 -7.33 -5.33 -2.86
C TYR A 80 -6.87 -4.06 -3.60
N ALA A 81 -7.25 -3.99 -4.87
CA ALA A 81 -7.05 -2.84 -5.74
C ALA A 81 -8.37 -2.07 -5.85
N PRO A 82 -8.49 -0.85 -5.27
CA PRO A 82 -9.67 -0.03 -5.48
C PRO A 82 -9.73 0.38 -6.96
N LEU A 83 -10.83 0.00 -7.63
CA LEU A 83 -11.03 0.27 -9.06
C LEU A 83 -11.41 1.74 -9.35
N TYR A 84 -11.97 2.45 -8.36
CA TYR A 84 -12.34 3.86 -8.46
C TYR A 84 -12.19 4.54 -7.08
N TYR A 85 -11.55 5.71 -7.05
CA TYR A 85 -11.66 6.64 -5.93
C TYR A 85 -12.88 7.53 -6.18
N ILE A 86 -14.03 7.19 -5.58
CA ILE A 86 -15.17 8.11 -5.55
C ILE A 86 -14.82 9.16 -4.51
N CYS A 87 -14.36 10.33 -4.95
CA CYS A 87 -14.26 11.50 -4.07
C CYS A 87 -15.71 11.93 -3.75
N PRO A 88 -16.20 11.79 -2.51
CA PRO A 88 -17.50 12.35 -2.17
C PRO A 88 -17.31 13.88 -2.11
N ASP A 89 -18.03 14.57 -2.99
CA ASP A 89 -18.32 16.00 -2.94
C ASP A 89 -17.15 16.97 -3.18
N PHE A 90 -16.73 17.09 -4.45
CA PHE A 90 -16.36 18.41 -4.97
C PHE A 90 -17.65 19.02 -5.55
N GLN A 91 -18.48 19.63 -4.70
CA GLN A 91 -19.49 20.56 -5.18
C GLN A 91 -18.72 21.72 -5.82
N ALA A 92 -18.60 21.70 -7.15
CA ALA A 92 -18.20 22.88 -7.89
C ALA A 92 -19.23 23.96 -7.52
N SER A 93 -18.77 25.01 -6.85
CA SER A 93 -19.56 26.20 -6.61
C SER A 93 -20.02 26.72 -7.98
N GLU A 94 -21.31 26.54 -8.29
CA GLU A 94 -22.00 27.29 -9.33
C GLU A 94 -22.14 28.75 -8.89
N GLU A 95 -21.04 29.51 -8.83
CA GLU A 95 -21.10 30.96 -8.76
C GLU A 95 -19.95 31.54 -9.58
N ASP A 96 -20.19 31.66 -10.88
CA ASP A 96 -19.66 32.75 -11.71
C ASP A 96 -20.63 32.88 -12.90
N LYS A 97 -21.74 33.60 -12.67
CA LYS A 97 -22.60 34.17 -13.71
C LYS A 97 -22.25 35.64 -13.89
#